data_AF-A0A6L8TZH9-F1
#
_entry.id   AF-A0A6L8TZH9-F1
#
_cell.length_a   1.000
_cell.length_b   1.000
_cell.length_c   1.000
_cell.angle_alpha   90.00
_cell.angle_beta   90.00
_cell.angle_gamma   90.00
#
_symmetry.space_group_name_H-M   'P 1'
#
loop_
_entity.id
_entity.type
_entity.pdbx_description
1 polymer ?
#
loop_
_entity_poly.entity_id
_entity_poly.type
_entity_poly.pdbx_seq_one_letter_code
_entity_poly.pdbx_strand_id
1 'polypeptide(L)'
;MKKEGDNLPGKRKKKPPDIEITELFMAKKGKKGWSHCFHGVIHREKDENGKETAVNSKISLPGEGYIWSRDVNRDRCGENLDDMVELRLDHDIHGHPGVTATIAENKFFLN
;
A
#
# COMPACT_ATOMS: atom_id res chain seq x y z
N MET A 1 41.96 19.43 -43.27
CA MET A 1 41.19 18.18 -43.20
C MET A 1 40.25 18.26 -42.00
N LYS A 2 38.94 18.24 -42.24
CA LYS A 2 37.91 18.11 -41.20
C LYS A 2 37.99 16.68 -40.65
N LYS A 3 37.88 16.49 -39.33
CA LYS A 3 37.48 15.19 -38.77
C LYS A 3 36.11 15.37 -38.12
N GLU A 4 35.19 14.61 -38.68
CA GLU A 4 33.77 14.51 -38.37
C GLU A 4 33.57 13.94 -36.96
N GLY A 5 32.43 14.32 -36.38
CA GLY A 5 32.08 14.05 -34.99
C GLY A 5 31.70 12.61 -34.70
N ASP A 6 32.02 12.18 -33.49
CA ASP A 6 31.37 11.07 -32.82
C ASP A 6 30.21 11.61 -31.96
N ASN A 7 29.11 11.99 -32.62
CA ASN A 7 27.81 12.11 -31.96
C ASN A 7 27.21 10.70 -31.83
N LEU A 8 27.59 10.00 -30.76
CA LEU A 8 26.99 8.72 -30.39
C LEU A 8 25.48 8.92 -30.08
N PRO A 9 24.59 8.16 -30.72
CA PRO A 9 23.15 8.35 -30.56
C PRO A 9 22.68 7.77 -29.22
N GLY A 10 22.01 8.61 -28.44
CA GLY A 10 20.93 8.17 -27.56
C GLY A 10 21.30 7.31 -26.36
N LYS A 11 22.05 7.87 -25.39
CA LYS A 11 21.74 7.50 -24.00
C LYS A 11 20.32 7.98 -23.73
N ARG A 12 19.32 7.08 -23.80
CA ARG A 12 17.99 7.33 -23.22
C ARG A 12 18.26 7.83 -21.80
N LYS A 13 18.02 9.11 -21.52
CA LYS A 13 17.97 9.61 -20.15
C LYS A 13 16.96 8.69 -19.45
N LYS A 14 17.41 7.86 -18.51
CA LYS A 14 16.49 7.11 -17.67
C LYS A 14 15.61 8.17 -17.03
N LYS A 15 14.32 8.18 -17.39
CA LYS A 15 13.37 9.00 -16.65
C LYS A 15 13.55 8.62 -15.18
N PRO A 16 13.66 9.59 -14.26
CA PRO A 16 13.57 9.25 -12.85
C PRO A 16 12.30 8.40 -12.68
N PRO A 17 12.35 7.34 -11.85
CA PRO A 17 11.15 6.56 -11.61
C PRO A 17 10.04 7.52 -11.19
N ASP A 18 8.87 7.44 -11.82
CA ASP A 18 7.67 8.22 -11.43
C ASP A 18 7.21 7.87 -9.99
N ILE A 19 7.85 6.88 -9.36
CA ILE A 19 7.51 6.32 -8.06
C ILE A 19 8.73 6.45 -7.15
N GLU A 20 8.61 7.33 -6.17
CA GLU A 20 9.56 7.51 -5.08
C GLU A 20 8.95 6.86 -3.82
N ILE A 21 9.61 5.83 -3.27
CA ILE A 21 9.25 5.32 -1.93
C ILE A 21 9.72 6.37 -0.94
N THR A 22 8.78 7.18 -0.49
CA THR A 22 9.10 8.31 0.38
C THR A 22 9.28 7.91 1.82
N GLU A 23 8.54 6.91 2.32
CA GLU A 23 8.58 6.55 3.74
C GLU A 23 8.38 5.05 3.96
N LEU A 24 9.08 4.54 4.98
CA LEU A 24 8.94 3.19 5.53
C LEU A 24 8.45 3.30 6.97
N PHE A 25 7.43 2.53 7.32
CA PHE A 25 6.88 2.50 8.67
C PHE A 25 6.57 1.07 9.10
N MET A 26 6.26 0.88 10.38
CA MET A 26 6.03 -0.44 10.96
C MET A 26 4.73 -0.44 11.77
N ALA A 27 3.83 -1.36 11.45
CA ALA A 27 2.65 -1.67 12.24
C ALA A 27 2.92 -2.87 13.15
N LYS A 28 2.33 -2.86 14.35
CA LYS A 28 2.56 -3.85 15.40
C LYS A 28 1.25 -4.56 15.76
N LYS A 29 1.32 -5.87 16.02
CA LYS A 29 0.17 -6.69 16.48
C LYS A 29 0.53 -7.52 17.71
N GLY A 30 -0.44 -7.64 18.63
CA GLY A 30 -0.43 -8.55 19.78
C GLY A 30 -0.56 -7.86 21.12
N LYS A 31 -1.03 -8.58 22.16
CA LYS A 31 -1.31 -8.05 23.52
C LYS A 31 -0.16 -7.30 24.20
N LYS A 32 1.09 -7.48 23.73
CA LYS A 32 2.29 -6.77 24.20
C LYS A 32 3.07 -6.10 23.05
N GLY A 33 2.43 -5.90 21.90
CA GLY A 33 2.90 -5.04 20.81
C GLY A 33 4.03 -5.58 19.91
N TRP A 34 4.56 -6.79 20.11
CA TRP A 34 5.72 -7.26 19.32
C TRP A 34 5.62 -8.70 18.82
N SER A 35 4.47 -9.36 18.97
CA SER A 35 4.32 -10.74 18.52
C SER A 35 4.34 -10.85 16.99
N HIS A 36 3.86 -9.81 16.30
CA HIS A 36 3.97 -9.68 14.85
C HIS A 36 4.27 -8.22 14.48
N CYS A 37 5.23 -8.02 13.57
CA CYS A 37 5.57 -6.73 13.02
C CYS A 37 5.37 -6.75 11.51
N PHE A 38 4.66 -5.76 11.00
CA PHE A 38 4.38 -5.62 9.57
C PHE A 38 5.02 -4.34 9.06
N HIS A 39 5.62 -4.43 7.88
CA HIS A 39 6.28 -3.29 7.24
C HIS A 39 5.32 -2.66 6.25
N GLY A 40 5.25 -1.34 6.30
CA GLY A 40 4.47 -0.53 5.40
C GLY A 40 5.34 0.44 4.60
N VAL A 41 4.85 0.79 3.42
CA VAL A 41 5.46 1.74 2.50
C VAL A 41 4.47 2.82 2.14
N ILE A 42 4.93 4.07 2.09
CA ILE A 42 4.14 5.21 1.59
C ILE A 42 4.76 5.70 0.28
N HIS A 43 3.93 5.69 -0.75
CA HIS A 43 4.22 6.25 -2.06
C HIS A 43 3.45 7.55 -2.22
N ARG A 44 4.13 8.58 -2.72
CA ARG A 44 3.52 9.87 -3.06
C ARG A 44 3.53 10.05 -4.55
N GLU A 45 2.35 10.16 -5.13
CA GLU A 45 2.16 10.49 -6.54
C GLU A 45 2.18 12.01 -6.69
N LYS A 46 2.93 12.50 -7.67
CA LYS A 46 3.05 13.92 -7.99
C LYS A 46 2.60 14.16 -9.44
N ASP A 47 2.00 15.31 -9.71
CA ASP A 47 1.71 15.75 -11.06
C ASP A 47 2.97 16.25 -11.79
N GLU A 48 2.82 16.66 -13.04
CA GLU A 48 3.90 17.20 -13.88
C GLU A 48 4.56 18.47 -13.29
N ASN A 49 3.88 19.17 -12.38
CA ASN A 49 4.37 20.35 -11.68
C ASN A 49 5.00 20.02 -10.31
N GLY A 50 5.07 18.73 -9.94
CA GLY A 50 5.59 18.27 -8.67
C GLY A 50 4.63 18.42 -7.49
N LYS A 51 3.37 18.77 -7.72
CA LYS A 51 2.34 18.85 -6.67
C LYS A 51 1.85 17.44 -6.36
N GLU A 52 1.81 17.11 -5.07
CA GLU A 52 1.28 15.82 -4.60
C GLU A 52 -0.21 15.69 -4.95
N THR A 53 -0.56 14.62 -5.66
CA THR A 53 -1.92 14.34 -6.13
C THR A 53 -2.56 13.19 -5.35
N ALA A 54 -1.75 12.27 -4.84
CA ALA A 54 -2.20 11.18 -3.99
C ALA A 54 -1.07 10.64 -3.12
N VAL A 55 -1.46 10.14 -1.96
CA VAL A 55 -0.65 9.34 -1.05
C VAL A 55 -1.23 7.93 -1.05
N ASN A 56 -0.36 6.94 -1.23
CA ASN A 56 -0.72 5.54 -1.28
C ASN A 56 0.12 4.78 -0.24
N SER A 57 -0.54 4.29 0.80
CA SER A 57 0.08 3.53 1.87
C SER A 57 -0.31 2.06 1.79
N LYS A 58 0.68 1.18 1.91
CA LYS A 58 0.49 -0.27 1.81
C LYS A 58 1.29 -1.01 2.87
N ILE A 59 0.63 -1.87 3.63
CA ILE A 59 1.26 -2.78 4.60
C ILE A 59 1.16 -4.21 4.04
N SER A 60 2.28 -4.92 4.01
CA SER A 60 2.32 -6.33 3.58
C SER A 60 2.02 -7.26 4.73
N LEU A 61 1.02 -8.14 4.54
CA LEU A 61 0.69 -9.26 5.43
C LEU A 61 1.08 -10.57 4.73
N PRO A 62 2.27 -11.14 5.01
CA PRO A 62 2.75 -12.34 4.33
C PRO A 62 1.74 -13.49 4.41
N GLY A 63 1.29 -14.01 3.27
CA GLY A 63 0.31 -15.09 3.18
C GLY A 63 -1.16 -14.67 3.32
N GLU A 64 -1.45 -13.42 3.67
CA GLU A 64 -2.82 -12.93 3.92
C GLU A 64 -3.22 -11.74 3.04
N GLY A 65 -2.26 -11.15 2.32
CA GLY A 65 -2.49 -10.05 1.40
C GLY A 65 -1.94 -8.72 1.91
N TYR A 66 -2.75 -7.66 1.83
CA TYR A 66 -2.29 -6.30 2.08
C TYR A 66 -3.36 -5.47 2.79
N ILE A 67 -2.93 -4.61 3.71
CA ILE A 67 -3.73 -3.45 4.14
C ILE A 67 -3.32 -2.28 3.26
N TRP A 68 -4.29 -1.58 2.70
CA TRP A 68 -4.04 -0.54 1.71
C TRP A 68 -4.97 0.65 1.92
N SER A 69 -4.42 1.86 1.83
CA SER A 69 -5.13 3.12 1.92
C SER A 69 -4.58 4.10 0.89
N ARG A 70 -5.46 4.92 0.30
CA ARG A 70 -5.10 5.96 -0.65
C ARG A 70 -5.95 7.21 -0.39
N ASP A 71 -5.30 8.36 -0.26
CA ASP A 71 -5.98 9.65 -0.11
C ASP A 71 -5.17 10.77 -0.78
N VAL A 72 -5.78 11.92 -1.05
CA VAL A 72 -5.08 13.13 -1.51
C VAL A 72 -4.33 13.83 -0.37
N ASN A 73 -4.76 13.59 0.87
CA ASN A 73 -4.18 14.15 2.08
C ASN A 73 -3.45 13.06 2.88
N ARG A 74 -2.19 13.32 3.23
CA ARG A 74 -1.34 12.39 3.97
C ARG A 74 -1.92 11.99 5.33
N ASP A 75 -2.47 12.95 6.07
CA ASP A 75 -2.98 12.72 7.42
C ASP A 75 -4.20 11.79 7.36
N ARG A 76 -5.14 12.06 6.44
CA ARG A 76 -6.28 11.17 6.18
C ARG A 76 -5.87 9.78 5.73
N CYS A 77 -4.84 9.68 4.87
CA CYS A 77 -4.29 8.38 4.47
C CYS A 77 -3.77 7.60 5.69
N GLY A 78 -3.16 8.30 6.66
CA GLY A 78 -2.69 7.75 7.94
C GLY A 78 -3.84 7.30 8.82
N GLU A 79 -4.83 8.16 9.08
CA GLU A 79 -6.04 7.83 9.88
C GLU A 79 -6.76 6.59 9.33
N ASN A 80 -7.04 6.56 8.02
CA ASN A 80 -7.67 5.40 7.37
C ASN A 80 -6.83 4.13 7.52
N LEU A 81 -5.50 4.26 7.54
CA LEU A 81 -4.61 3.12 7.68
C LEU A 81 -4.62 2.60 9.11
N ASP A 82 -4.60 3.48 10.10
CA ASP A 82 -4.68 3.13 11.52
C ASP A 82 -5.99 2.39 11.82
N ASP A 83 -7.12 2.90 11.31
CA ASP A 83 -8.44 2.25 11.43
C ASP A 83 -8.42 0.84 10.81
N MET A 84 -7.89 0.70 9.59
CA MET A 84 -7.81 -0.59 8.91
C MET A 84 -6.85 -1.57 9.59
N VAL A 85 -5.79 -1.06 10.21
CA VAL A 85 -4.86 -1.84 11.02
C VAL A 85 -5.54 -2.34 12.28
N GLU A 86 -6.28 -1.50 13.00
CA GLU A 86 -7.05 -1.90 14.19
C GLU A 86 -8.09 -2.97 13.82
N LEU A 87 -8.91 -2.71 12.79
CA LEU A 87 -9.91 -3.67 12.30
C LEU A 87 -9.30 -5.01 11.91
N ARG A 88 -8.19 -4.99 11.14
CA ARG A 88 -7.59 -6.24 10.64
C ARG A 88 -6.77 -6.97 11.69
N LEU A 89 -5.96 -6.26 12.47
CA LEU A 89 -4.96 -6.86 13.35
C LEU A 89 -5.51 -7.14 14.75
N ASP A 90 -6.35 -6.26 15.29
CA ASP A 90 -6.88 -6.37 16.65
C ASP A 90 -8.29 -7.00 16.68
N HIS A 91 -9.15 -6.65 15.72
CA HIS A 91 -10.50 -7.21 15.62
C HIS A 91 -10.63 -8.44 14.72
N ASP A 92 -9.58 -8.76 13.95
CA ASP A 92 -9.51 -9.91 13.05
C ASP A 92 -10.78 -10.11 12.19
N ILE A 93 -11.29 -9.00 11.61
CA ILE A 93 -12.57 -8.99 10.86
C ILE A 93 -12.63 -9.97 9.68
N HIS A 94 -11.48 -10.44 9.18
CA HIS A 94 -11.39 -11.45 8.12
C HIS A 94 -10.87 -12.81 8.60
N GLY A 95 -10.63 -12.99 9.91
CA GLY A 95 -10.25 -14.27 10.50
C GLY A 95 -11.41 -15.27 10.57
N HIS A 96 -12.63 -14.75 10.52
CA HIS A 96 -13.84 -15.56 10.43
C HIS A 96 -14.33 -15.60 8.97
N PRO A 97 -14.43 -16.78 8.33
CA PRO A 97 -14.87 -16.90 6.94
C PRO A 97 -16.38 -16.65 6.74
N GLY A 98 -16.97 -15.74 7.53
CA GLY A 98 -18.41 -15.47 7.58
C GLY A 98 -19.23 -16.60 8.19
N VAL A 99 -20.52 -16.33 8.44
CA VAL A 99 -21.48 -17.37 8.82
C VAL A 99 -22.17 -17.85 7.55
N THR A 100 -21.99 -19.12 7.19
CA THR A 100 -22.80 -19.72 6.13
C THR A 100 -24.04 -20.37 6.72
N ALA A 101 -25.22 -19.94 6.30
CA ALA A 101 -26.48 -20.60 6.64
C ALA A 101 -27.00 -21.40 5.44
N THR A 102 -27.61 -22.55 5.70
CA THR A 102 -28.33 -23.30 4.66
C THR A 102 -29.81 -22.96 4.78
N ILE A 103 -30.39 -22.33 3.75
CA ILE A 103 -31.82 -22.02 3.68
C ILE A 103 -32.35 -22.72 2.42
N ALA A 104 -33.38 -23.56 2.55
CA ALA A 104 -33.95 -24.31 1.44
C ALA A 104 -32.87 -25.00 0.57
N GLU A 105 -31.97 -25.77 1.20
CA GLU A 105 -30.88 -26.52 0.57
C GLU A 105 -29.79 -25.68 -0.12
N ASN A 106 -29.90 -24.35 -0.09
CA ASN A 106 -28.91 -23.44 -0.66
C ASN A 106 -28.03 -22.85 0.44
N LYS A 107 -26.71 -22.78 0.20
CA LYS A 107 -25.76 -22.12 1.10
C LYS A 107 -25.76 -20.61 0.83
N PHE A 108 -26.10 -19.85 1.86
CA PHE A 108 -26.05 -18.39 1.86
C PHE A 108 -24.89 -17.92 2.74
N PHE A 109 -24.15 -16.93 2.24
CA PHE A 109 -23.14 -16.22 3.01
C PHE A 109 -23.81 -15.05 3.74
N LEU A 110 -23.78 -15.08 5.07
CA LEU A 110 -24.30 -14.04 5.93
C LEU A 110 -23.11 -13.24 6.49
N ASN A 111 -22.88 -12.07 5.91
CA ASN A 111 -22.03 -11.01 6.45
C ASN A 111 -22.86 -9.74 6.60
#